data_AF-A0A1B0BU47-F1
#
_entry.id   AF-A0A1B0BU47-F1
#
_cell.length_a   1.000
_cell.length_b   1.000
_cell.length_c   1.000
_cell.angle_alpha   90.00
_cell.angle_beta   90.00
_cell.angle_gamma   90.00
#
_symmetry.space_group_name_H-M   'P 1'
#
loop_
_entity.id
_entity.type
_entity.pdbx_description
1 polymer ?
#
loop_
_entity_poly.entity_id
_entity_poly.type
_entity_poly.pdbx_seq_one_letter_code
_entity_poly.pdbx_strand_id
1 'polypeptide(L)'
;MEKHKEVFFVIRFHSAQSAASLAPIQDPDPLSVCDLMDGRDAFLTLARDKHYEFSSLRRAQFSTLCMLYVLHNQGQDKFVYTCNNCKTAVETRYHCTICDDFDLCALCKEKVGHPHKLDKRSFDLDDGSSRQISSKRILKKLANNLYNVV
;
A
#
# COMPACT_ATOMS: atom_id res chain seq x y z
N MET A 1 40.44 -13.66 2.99
CA MET A 1 39.44 -14.63 2.50
C MET A 1 39.49 -15.95 3.28
N GLU A 2 40.68 -16.52 3.52
CA GLU A 2 40.86 -17.83 4.20
C GLU A 2 40.17 -17.95 5.57
N LYS A 3 40.20 -16.89 6.39
CA LYS A 3 39.74 -16.90 7.79
C LYS A 3 38.22 -17.10 7.97
N HIS A 4 37.43 -16.86 6.94
CA HIS A 4 35.96 -16.96 6.99
C HIS A 4 35.39 -17.71 5.78
N LYS A 5 36.18 -18.61 5.16
CA LYS A 5 35.76 -19.26 3.92
C LYS A 5 34.53 -20.16 4.10
N GLU A 6 34.31 -20.71 5.30
CA GLU A 6 33.16 -21.57 5.58
C GLU A 6 31.78 -20.85 5.56
N VAL A 7 31.74 -19.51 5.62
CA VAL A 7 30.46 -18.76 5.54
C VAL A 7 30.11 -18.29 4.13
N PHE A 8 31.00 -18.48 3.15
CA PHE A 8 30.78 -18.07 1.76
C PHE A 8 30.64 -19.29 0.84
N PHE A 9 29.54 -19.33 0.10
CA PHE A 9 29.27 -20.38 -0.86
C PHE A 9 29.46 -19.86 -2.28
N VAL A 10 30.21 -20.59 -3.09
CA VAL A 10 30.33 -20.34 -4.53
C VAL A 10 29.55 -21.43 -5.25
N ILE A 11 28.38 -21.08 -5.78
CA ILE A 11 27.51 -22.00 -6.51
C ILE A 11 27.77 -21.82 -8.01
N ARG A 12 28.21 -22.89 -8.66
CA ARG A 12 28.43 -22.91 -10.11
C ARG A 12 27.22 -23.55 -10.79
N PHE A 13 26.38 -22.73 -11.40
CA PHE A 13 25.23 -23.21 -12.19
C PHE A 13 25.65 -23.77 -13.56
N HIS A 14 26.68 -23.19 -14.19
CA HIS A 14 27.24 -23.66 -15.46
C HIS A 14 28.74 -23.97 -15.33
N SER A 15 29.22 -24.88 -16.17
CA SER A 15 30.66 -25.07 -16.37
C SER A 15 31.26 -23.84 -17.06
N ALA A 16 32.57 -23.62 -16.91
CA ALA A 16 33.21 -22.45 -17.49
C ALA A 16 33.08 -22.42 -19.03
N GLN A 17 33.16 -23.58 -19.67
CA GLN A 17 32.98 -23.73 -21.12
C GLN A 17 31.55 -23.45 -21.57
N SER A 18 30.55 -23.93 -20.82
CA SER A 18 29.14 -23.68 -21.15
C SER A 18 28.75 -22.22 -20.92
N ALA A 19 29.25 -21.59 -19.85
CA ALA A 19 28.96 -20.19 -19.54
C ALA A 19 29.48 -19.23 -20.63
N ALA A 20 30.59 -19.57 -21.29
CA ALA A 20 31.19 -18.76 -22.35
C ALA A 20 30.35 -18.72 -23.65
N SER A 21 29.42 -19.67 -23.82
CA SER A 21 28.57 -19.77 -25.02
C SER A 21 27.11 -19.40 -24.77
N LEU A 22 26.76 -18.86 -23.60
CA LEU A 22 25.38 -18.49 -23.30
C LEU A 22 24.97 -17.20 -24.01
N ALA A 23 23.72 -17.15 -24.44
CA ALA A 23 23.09 -15.93 -24.91
C ALA A 23 22.89 -14.93 -23.75
N PRO A 24 22.67 -13.64 -24.04
CA PRO A 24 22.29 -12.66 -23.03
C PRO A 24 21.05 -13.11 -22.25
N ILE A 25 21.05 -12.87 -20.93
CA ILE A 25 19.92 -13.18 -20.06
C ILE A 25 18.74 -12.30 -20.47
N GLN A 26 17.61 -12.93 -20.75
CA GLN A 26 16.33 -12.26 -20.98
C GLN A 26 15.37 -12.67 -19.88
N ASP A 27 15.03 -11.71 -19.02
CA ASP A 27 14.02 -11.89 -17.98
C ASP A 27 12.64 -11.58 -18.59
N PRO A 28 11.70 -12.55 -18.63
CA PRO A 28 10.37 -12.32 -19.16
C PRO A 28 9.48 -11.50 -18.20
N ASP A 29 9.86 -11.38 -16.93
CA ASP A 29 9.02 -10.76 -15.92
C ASP A 29 9.17 -9.23 -15.92
N PRO A 30 8.06 -8.47 -15.83
CA PRO A 30 8.12 -7.03 -15.71
C PRO A 30 8.65 -6.61 -14.34
N LEU A 31 9.20 -5.40 -14.26
CA LEU A 31 9.58 -4.81 -12.97
C LEU A 31 8.34 -4.64 -12.08
N SER A 32 8.37 -5.25 -10.90
CA SER A 32 7.36 -5.09 -9.87
C SER A 32 7.81 -4.02 -8.87
N VAL A 33 7.18 -2.85 -8.91
CA VAL A 33 7.47 -1.76 -7.96
C VAL A 33 6.64 -1.96 -6.70
N CYS A 34 7.32 -2.13 -5.57
CA CYS A 34 6.70 -2.33 -4.26
C CYS A 34 7.61 -1.78 -3.16
N ASP A 35 7.38 -0.53 -2.73
CA ASP A 35 8.21 0.13 -1.70
C ASP A 35 8.28 -0.67 -0.38
N LEU A 36 7.22 -1.42 -0.08
CA LEU A 36 7.16 -2.26 1.11
C LEU A 36 8.14 -3.44 1.07
N MET A 37 8.42 -3.96 -0.13
CA MET A 37 9.29 -5.12 -0.37
C MET A 37 10.60 -4.73 -1.07
N ASP A 38 10.93 -3.43 -1.11
CA ASP A 38 12.22 -2.95 -1.55
C ASP A 38 13.25 -3.12 -0.42
N GLY A 39 13.89 -4.29 -0.42
CA GLY A 39 14.74 -4.72 0.68
C GLY A 39 13.95 -5.11 1.93
N ARG A 40 14.65 -5.24 3.06
CA ARG A 40 14.06 -5.76 4.31
C ARG A 40 13.55 -4.69 5.27
N ASP A 41 14.05 -3.47 5.17
CA ASP A 41 13.91 -2.48 6.24
C ASP A 41 12.48 -1.91 6.30
N ALA A 42 11.83 -1.70 5.15
CA ALA A 42 10.44 -1.24 5.07
C ALA A 42 9.47 -2.25 5.70
N PHE A 43 9.60 -3.53 5.33
CA PHE A 43 8.83 -4.63 5.92
C PHE A 43 9.03 -4.72 7.44
N LEU A 44 10.28 -4.71 7.91
CA LEU A 44 10.58 -4.81 9.35
C LEU A 44 10.06 -3.61 10.14
N THR A 45 10.11 -2.42 9.54
CA THR A 45 9.56 -1.19 10.13
C THR A 45 8.04 -1.28 10.24
N LEU A 46 7.35 -1.66 9.16
CA LEU A 46 5.90 -1.87 9.19
C LEU A 46 5.50 -2.91 10.25
N ALA A 47 6.20 -4.04 10.29
CA ALA A 47 5.90 -5.10 11.24
C ALA A 47 6.11 -4.63 12.69
N ARG A 48 7.18 -3.88 12.96
CA ARG A 48 7.44 -3.30 14.28
C ARG A 48 6.36 -2.29 14.69
N ASP A 49 6.03 -1.35 13.82
CA ASP A 49 5.08 -0.26 14.09
C ASP A 49 3.64 -0.76 14.25
N LYS A 50 3.28 -1.84 13.55
CA LYS A 50 1.94 -2.44 13.60
C LYS A 50 1.84 -3.65 14.53
N HIS A 51 2.92 -3.99 15.23
CA HIS A 51 3.02 -5.16 16.09
C HIS A 51 2.65 -6.47 15.36
N TYR A 52 3.10 -6.61 14.11
CA TYR A 52 3.00 -7.87 13.37
C TYR A 52 4.10 -8.80 13.83
N GLU A 53 3.70 -9.90 14.45
CA GLU A 53 4.60 -10.90 14.96
C GLU A 53 4.50 -12.21 14.16
N PHE A 54 5.64 -12.89 14.06
CA PHE A 54 5.76 -14.22 13.46
C PHE A 54 6.20 -15.27 14.50
N SER A 55 5.79 -15.07 15.76
CA SER A 55 6.22 -15.85 16.93
C SER A 55 5.36 -17.11 17.21
N SER A 56 4.19 -17.24 16.59
CA SER A 56 3.32 -18.42 16.66
C SER A 56 2.48 -18.53 15.39
N LEU A 57 1.91 -19.70 15.11
CA LEU A 57 1.07 -19.90 13.90
C LEU A 57 -0.06 -18.88 13.81
N ARG A 58 -0.80 -18.66 14.90
CA ARG A 58 -1.92 -17.70 14.93
C ARG A 58 -1.45 -16.27 14.65
N ARG A 59 -0.33 -15.86 15.25
CA ARG A 59 0.24 -14.51 15.04
C ARG A 59 0.77 -14.35 13.61
N ALA A 60 1.48 -15.36 13.09
CA ALA A 60 1.99 -15.38 11.73
C ALA A 60 0.85 -15.31 10.69
N GLN A 61 -0.23 -16.07 10.86
CA GLN A 61 -1.40 -16.02 9.97
C GLN A 61 -2.03 -14.62 9.93
N PHE A 62 -2.22 -14.01 11.10
CA PHE A 62 -2.73 -12.64 11.20
C PHE A 62 -1.79 -11.62 10.52
N SER A 63 -0.49 -11.69 10.83
CA SER A 63 0.53 -10.81 10.24
C SER A 63 0.61 -10.95 8.72
N THR A 64 0.59 -12.18 8.20
CA THR A 64 0.59 -12.47 6.77
C THR A 64 -0.67 -11.92 6.10
N LEU A 65 -1.85 -12.10 6.69
CA LEU A 65 -3.09 -11.55 6.14
C LEU A 65 -3.04 -10.01 6.06
N CYS A 66 -2.56 -9.37 7.13
CA CYS A 66 -2.40 -7.92 7.14
C CYS A 66 -1.41 -7.47 6.06
N MET A 67 -0.29 -8.18 5.92
CA MET A 67 0.74 -7.90 4.92
C MET A 67 0.18 -8.04 3.49
N LEU A 68 -0.56 -9.12 3.21
CA LEU A 68 -1.25 -9.31 1.93
C LEU A 68 -2.21 -8.16 1.63
N TYR A 69 -2.99 -7.72 2.62
CA TYR A 69 -3.86 -6.57 2.45
C TYR A 69 -3.08 -5.31 2.07
N VAL A 70 -1.96 -5.02 2.74
CA VAL A 70 -1.12 -3.86 2.40
C VAL A 70 -0.54 -4.00 0.98
N LEU A 71 -0.03 -5.17 0.61
CA LEU A 71 0.50 -5.44 -0.73
C LEU A 71 -0.55 -5.28 -1.84
N HIS A 72 -1.79 -5.67 -1.60
CA HIS A 72 -2.86 -5.55 -2.60
C HIS A 72 -3.42 -4.13 -2.71
N ASN A 73 -3.32 -3.32 -1.65
CA ASN A 73 -3.89 -1.97 -1.60
C ASN A 73 -2.82 -0.87 -1.61
N GLN A 74 -1.54 -1.23 -1.76
CA GLN A 74 -0.47 -0.26 -1.94
C GLN A 74 -0.79 0.66 -3.12
N GLY A 75 -0.73 1.97 -2.90
CA GLY A 75 -1.09 2.99 -3.90
C GLY A 75 -2.59 3.23 -4.11
N GLN A 76 -3.49 2.42 -3.53
CA GLN A 76 -4.95 2.61 -3.57
C GLN A 76 -5.47 3.51 -2.43
N ASP A 77 -4.66 3.73 -1.38
CA ASP A 77 -4.95 4.65 -0.26
C ASP A 77 -4.82 6.14 -0.63
N LYS A 78 -5.03 6.49 -1.91
CA LYS A 78 -5.48 7.85 -2.22
C LYS A 78 -6.90 7.91 -1.68
N PHE A 79 -7.13 8.66 -0.60
CA PHE A 79 -8.49 9.01 -0.18
C PHE A 79 -9.14 9.79 -1.34
N VAL A 80 -9.81 9.07 -2.23
CA VAL A 80 -10.48 9.68 -3.37
C VAL A 80 -11.83 10.18 -2.87
N TYR A 81 -11.91 11.47 -2.56
CA TYR A 81 -13.20 12.12 -2.34
C TYR A 81 -14.02 12.02 -3.61
N THR A 82 -15.34 11.87 -3.46
CA THR A 82 -16.26 11.72 -4.58
C THR A 82 -17.14 12.95 -4.69
N CYS A 83 -17.30 13.49 -5.89
CA CYS A 83 -18.15 14.64 -6.13
C CYS A 83 -19.62 14.26 -5.87
N ASN A 84 -20.32 14.98 -5.00
CA ASN A 84 -21.70 14.68 -4.66
C ASN A 84 -22.64 14.84 -5.88
N ASN A 85 -22.26 15.63 -6.88
CA ASN A 85 -23.02 15.80 -8.12
C ASN A 85 -22.74 14.70 -9.16
N CYS A 86 -21.51 14.58 -9.67
CA CYS A 86 -21.19 13.67 -10.78
C CYS A 86 -20.71 12.28 -10.35
N LYS A 87 -20.56 12.03 -9.05
CA LYS A 87 -20.08 10.77 -8.45
C LYS A 87 -18.69 10.33 -8.92
N THR A 88 -17.91 11.24 -9.50
CA THR A 88 -16.51 10.99 -9.93
C THR A 88 -15.53 11.33 -8.82
N ALA A 89 -14.39 10.64 -8.83
CA ALA A 89 -13.19 10.97 -8.08
C ALA A 89 -12.81 12.46 -8.19
N VAL A 90 -12.43 13.08 -7.08
CA VAL A 90 -12.10 14.51 -7.01
C VAL A 90 -10.64 14.70 -6.61
N GLU A 91 -9.82 15.18 -7.54
CA GLU A 91 -8.44 15.58 -7.25
C GLU A 91 -8.36 16.93 -6.53
N THR A 92 -9.12 17.92 -7.00
CA THR A 92 -9.25 19.24 -6.36
C THR A 92 -10.61 19.36 -5.69
N ARG A 93 -10.62 19.27 -4.35
CA ARG A 93 -11.85 19.22 -3.53
C ARG A 93 -12.37 20.62 -3.23
N TYR A 94 -13.62 20.90 -3.59
CA TYR A 94 -14.36 22.09 -3.13
C TYR A 94 -15.39 21.66 -2.10
N HIS A 95 -15.11 21.93 -0.83
CA HIS A 95 -15.89 21.45 0.29
C HIS A 95 -16.80 22.54 0.85
N CYS A 96 -18.06 22.21 1.14
CA CYS A 96 -18.97 23.08 1.87
C CYS A 96 -18.83 22.82 3.37
N THR A 97 -18.52 23.85 4.16
CA THR A 97 -18.41 23.73 5.62
C THR A 97 -19.76 23.78 6.34
N ILE A 98 -20.86 24.05 5.61
CA ILE A 98 -22.22 24.21 6.16
C ILE A 98 -23.05 22.96 5.91
N CYS A 99 -22.94 22.37 4.72
CA CYS A 99 -23.64 21.13 4.37
C CYS A 99 -22.84 19.92 4.84
N ASP A 100 -23.55 18.90 5.34
CA ASP A 100 -22.92 17.66 5.77
C ASP A 100 -22.30 16.93 4.57
N ASP A 101 -21.00 16.67 4.66
CA ASP A 101 -20.17 15.94 3.69
C ASP A 101 -20.46 16.27 2.21
N PHE A 102 -20.55 17.57 1.89
CA PHE A 102 -20.83 18.02 0.53
C PHE A 102 -19.57 18.54 -0.19
N ASP A 103 -19.16 17.80 -1.22
CA ASP A 103 -17.98 18.04 -2.03
C ASP A 103 -18.32 18.13 -3.52
N LEU A 104 -17.70 19.09 -4.20
CA LEU A 104 -17.78 19.20 -5.66
C LEU A 104 -16.37 19.15 -6.29
N CYS A 105 -16.30 18.56 -7.48
CA CYS A 105 -15.13 18.74 -8.35
C CYS A 105 -15.15 20.14 -8.99
N ALA A 106 -14.00 20.59 -9.51
CA ALA A 106 -13.86 21.90 -10.16
C ALA A 106 -14.94 22.15 -11.23
N LEU A 107 -15.21 21.15 -12.07
CA LEU A 107 -16.22 21.24 -13.13
C LEU A 107 -17.65 21.40 -12.58
N CYS A 108 -17.99 20.68 -11.50
CA CYS A 108 -19.34 20.76 -10.91
C CYS A 108 -19.52 22.04 -10.10
N LYS A 109 -18.46 22.56 -9.48
CA LYS A 109 -18.45 23.84 -8.78
C LYS A 109 -18.84 24.99 -9.73
N GLU A 110 -18.36 24.96 -10.97
CA GLU A 110 -18.69 25.98 -11.98
C GLU A 110 -20.06 25.77 -12.62
N LYS A 111 -20.43 24.52 -12.91
CA LYS A 111 -21.67 24.20 -13.64
C LYS A 111 -22.94 24.29 -12.80
N VAL A 112 -22.91 23.77 -11.57
CA VAL A 112 -24.12 23.59 -10.76
C VAL A 112 -24.34 24.79 -9.85
N GLY A 113 -23.25 25.42 -9.39
CA GLY A 113 -23.30 26.39 -8.30
C GLY A 113 -23.72 25.71 -6.99
N HIS A 114 -23.25 26.24 -5.87
CA HIS A 114 -23.72 25.81 -4.55
C HIS A 114 -24.06 27.07 -3.74
N PRO A 115 -25.20 27.12 -3.03
CA PRO A 115 -25.64 28.33 -2.32
C PRO A 115 -24.68 28.75 -1.21
N HIS A 116 -23.90 27.82 -0.67
CA HIS A 116 -22.85 28.13 0.31
C HIS A 116 -21.49 28.31 -0.37
N LYS A 117 -20.64 29.13 0.26
CA LYS A 117 -19.24 29.27 -0.14
C LYS A 117 -18.54 27.92 0.00
N LEU A 118 -17.85 27.52 -1.06
CA LEU A 118 -17.03 26.32 -1.10
C LEU A 118 -15.57 26.68 -0.87
N ASP A 119 -14.91 25.99 0.05
CA ASP A 119 -13.49 26.14 0.30
C ASP A 119 -12.69 25.16 -0.55
N LYS A 120 -11.69 25.68 -1.26
CA LYS A 120 -10.75 24.85 -2.03
C LYS A 120 -9.80 24.17 -1.04
N ARG A 121 -9.93 22.87 -0.89
CA ARG A 121 -8.97 22.02 -0.17
C ARG A 121 -8.13 21.30 -1.22
N SER A 122 -6.92 21.80 -1.46
CA SER A 122 -5.89 21.04 -2.16
C SER A 122 -5.49 19.85 -1.29
N PHE A 123 -5.20 18.72 -1.92
CA PHE A 123 -4.40 17.67 -1.31
C PHE A 123 -2.95 18.18 -1.21
N ASP A 124 -2.73 19.23 -0.41
CA ASP A 124 -1.42 19.41 0.18
C ASP A 124 -1.30 18.31 1.22
N LEU A 125 -0.26 17.50 1.08
CA LEU A 125 0.05 16.34 1.90
C LEU A 125 0.32 16.79 3.34
N ASP A 126 -0.71 17.15 4.10
CA ASP A 126 -0.57 17.49 5.51
C ASP A 126 -1.33 16.51 6.41
N ASP A 127 -0.51 15.82 7.18
CA ASP A 127 -0.73 15.19 8.47
C ASP A 127 -1.67 13.97 8.63
N GLY A 128 -1.07 12.79 8.47
CA GLY A 128 -0.86 11.84 9.59
C GLY A 128 -2.02 11.08 10.25
N SER A 129 -3.24 11.64 10.38
CA SER A 129 -4.23 11.10 11.33
C SER A 129 -5.30 10.17 10.72
N SER A 130 -5.70 10.43 9.47
CA SER A 130 -6.83 9.73 8.82
C SER A 130 -6.46 8.33 8.28
N ARG A 131 -5.18 8.11 7.94
CA ARG A 131 -4.65 6.84 7.41
C ARG A 131 -4.79 5.67 8.38
N GLN A 132 -4.90 5.91 9.69
CA GLN A 132 -4.96 4.82 10.68
C GLN A 132 -6.37 4.24 10.88
N ILE A 133 -7.44 4.97 10.53
CA ILE A 133 -8.82 4.61 10.93
C ILE A 133 -9.44 3.61 9.95
N SER A 134 -9.16 3.73 8.65
CA SER A 134 -9.70 2.86 7.58
C SER A 134 -9.10 1.44 7.64
N SER A 135 -7.77 1.33 7.74
CA SER A 135 -7.10 0.02 7.79
C SER A 135 -7.49 -0.76 9.05
N LYS A 136 -7.66 -0.10 10.21
CA LYS A 136 -8.11 -0.75 11.46
C LYS A 136 -9.51 -1.37 11.34
N ARG A 137 -10.43 -0.76 10.57
CA ARG A 137 -11.80 -1.28 10.38
C ARG A 137 -11.85 -2.52 9.48
N ILE A 138 -11.07 -2.53 8.40
CA ILE A 138 -11.03 -3.66 7.45
C ILE A 138 -10.27 -4.83 8.07
N LEU A 139 -9.14 -4.58 8.74
CA LEU A 139 -8.38 -5.60 9.46
C LEU A 139 -9.18 -6.22 10.61
N LYS A 140 -10.01 -5.43 11.34
CA LYS A 140 -10.96 -5.99 12.32
C LYS A 140 -12.00 -6.91 11.69
N LYS A 141 -12.55 -6.56 10.51
CA LYS A 141 -13.51 -7.42 9.81
C LYS A 141 -12.88 -8.73 9.33
N LEU A 142 -11.66 -8.67 8.79
CA LEU A 142 -10.92 -9.85 8.34
C LEU A 142 -10.47 -10.75 9.51
N ALA A 143 -9.99 -10.14 10.61
CA ALA A 143 -9.62 -10.87 11.82
C ALA A 143 -10.83 -11.55 12.52
N ASN A 144 -11.99 -10.88 12.54
CA ASN A 144 -13.22 -11.46 13.09
C ASN A 144 -13.73 -12.62 12.24
N ASN A 145 -13.58 -12.58 10.91
CA ASN A 145 -13.96 -13.71 10.05
C ASN A 145 -13.05 -14.93 10.26
N LEU A 146 -11.76 -14.75 10.56
CA LEU A 146 -10.86 -15.87 10.89
C LEU A 146 -11.13 -16.47 12.27
N TYR A 147 -11.58 -15.68 13.25
CA TYR A 147 -11.97 -16.19 14.56
C TYR A 147 -13.21 -17.11 14.51
N ASN A 148 -14.04 -16.99 13.48
CA ASN A 148 -15.24 -17.82 13.28
C ASN A 148 -14.98 -19.05 12.39
N VAL A 149 -13.75 -19.25 11.92
CA VAL A 149 -13.35 -20.36 11.02
C VAL A 149 -12.39 -21.34 11.72
N VAL A 150 -12.08 -21.11 13.01
CA VAL A 150 -11.32 -22.04 13.87
C VAL A 150 -12.20 -22.56 14.99
#